data_AF-A0A6A4WBT3-F1
#
_entry.id   AF-A0A6A4WBT3-F1
#
_cell.length_a   1.000
_cell.length_b   1.000
_cell.length_c   1.000
_cell.angle_alpha   90.00
_cell.angle_beta   90.00
_cell.angle_gamma   90.00
#
_symmetry.space_group_name_H-M   'P 1'
#
loop_
_entity.id
_entity.type
_entity.pdbx_description
1 polymer ?
#
loop_
_entity_poly.entity_id
_entity_poly.type
_entity_poly.pdbx_seq_one_letter_code
_entity_poly.pdbx_strand_id
1 'polypeptide(L)'
;MHGLVKAEAAIETRLLHWQDGVTTVFHKHGRVRLLDDSLSLQYEPVKVEDSGEYVCQVNGRVDAGGLIRLVVQDVPSSPARPLITNFTSRSVFLSWRPGSKPNNSPIKHYVIHVK
;
A
#
# COMPACT_ATOMS: atom_id res chain seq x y z
N MET A 1 6.81 -8.02 -6.69
CA MET A 1 7.82 -6.96 -6.47
C MET A 1 7.97 -6.79 -4.98
N HIS A 2 9.04 -7.33 -4.39
CA HIS A 2 9.31 -7.21 -2.96
C HIS A 2 10.07 -5.90 -2.72
N GLY A 3 9.38 -4.87 -2.23
CA GLY A 3 10.02 -3.61 -1.82
C GLY A 3 10.49 -3.72 -0.38
N LEU A 4 11.80 -3.69 -0.16
CA LEU A 4 12.41 -3.55 1.16
C LEU A 4 12.49 -2.06 1.50
N VAL A 5 11.84 -1.63 2.58
CA VAL A 5 11.99 -0.28 3.15
C VAL A 5 12.88 -0.41 4.38
N LYS A 6 14.05 0.26 4.34
CA LYS A 6 15.07 0.21 5.38
C LYS A 6 14.87 1.37 6.36
N ALA A 7 14.75 1.07 7.64
CA ALA A 7 14.87 2.01 8.75
C ALA A 7 15.83 1.38 9.78
N GLU A 8 16.63 2.20 10.47
CA GLU A 8 17.76 1.77 11.31
C GLU A 8 17.47 2.16 12.77
N ALA A 9 17.61 1.24 13.74
CA ALA A 9 17.17 1.55 15.12
C ALA A 9 17.75 0.65 16.24
N ALA A 10 18.42 1.20 17.26
CA ALA A 10 19.13 0.47 18.32
C ALA A 10 18.28 -0.53 19.18
N ILE A 11 18.96 -1.32 20.02
CA ILE A 11 18.53 -2.56 20.72
C ILE A 11 17.25 -2.44 21.61
N GLU A 12 16.72 -1.23 21.86
CA GLU A 12 15.43 -1.00 22.56
C GLU A 12 14.38 -0.29 21.70
N THR A 13 14.38 -0.50 20.38
CA THR A 13 13.47 0.20 19.49
C THR A 13 12.05 -0.39 19.55
N ARG A 14 11.09 0.44 19.93
CA ARG A 14 9.65 0.17 19.73
C ARG A 14 9.21 0.96 18.52
N LEU A 15 8.80 0.26 17.47
CA LEU A 15 8.19 0.92 16.31
C LEU A 15 6.74 1.21 16.63
N LEU A 16 6.31 2.40 16.23
CA LEU A 16 4.96 2.90 16.47
C LEU A 16 4.32 3.23 15.12
N HIS A 17 3.08 2.79 14.91
CA HIS A 17 2.23 3.32 13.84
C HIS A 17 1.38 4.43 14.41
N TRP A 18 1.50 5.62 13.81
CA TRP A 18 0.72 6.78 14.19
C TRP A 18 -0.37 7.01 13.15
N GLN A 19 -1.62 7.03 13.60
CA GLN A 19 -2.78 7.31 12.76
C GLN A 19 -3.85 8.02 13.59
N ASP A 20 -4.32 9.17 13.10
CA ASP A 20 -5.43 9.93 13.68
C ASP A 20 -5.27 10.25 15.18
N GLY A 21 -4.04 10.55 15.62
CA GLY A 21 -3.72 10.84 17.03
C GLY A 21 -3.56 9.62 17.92
N VAL A 22 -3.69 8.41 17.37
CA VAL A 22 -3.45 7.15 18.07
C VAL A 22 -2.10 6.58 17.69
N THR A 23 -1.30 6.27 18.72
CA THR A 23 -0.03 5.59 18.59
C THR A 23 -0.23 4.11 18.92
N THR A 24 -0.03 3.22 17.94
CA THR A 24 -0.09 1.77 18.15
C THR A 24 1.31 1.19 18.22
N VAL A 25 1.59 0.42 19.29
CA VAL A 25 2.86 -0.30 19.44
C VAL A 25 2.79 -1.57 18.62
N PHE A 26 3.76 -1.79 17.73
CA PHE A 26 3.82 -3.04 16.99
C PHE A 26 4.16 -4.21 17.93
N HIS A 27 3.28 -5.20 17.97
CA HIS A 27 3.54 -6.46 18.64
C HIS A 27 4.08 -7.49 17.64
N LYS A 28 5.05 -8.32 18.06
CA LYS A 28 5.77 -9.32 17.24
C LYS A 28 4.89 -10.52 16.85
N HIS A 29 3.75 -10.30 16.18
CA HIS A 29 2.84 -11.34 15.69
C HIS A 29 2.07 -10.89 14.44
N GLY A 30 1.95 -11.78 13.45
CA GLY A 30 1.16 -11.56 12.22
C GLY A 30 2.01 -11.41 10.96
N ARG A 31 1.52 -10.60 10.01
CA ARG A 31 2.17 -10.30 8.71
C ARG A 31 3.39 -9.38 8.83
N VAL A 32 3.63 -8.80 10.00
CA VAL A 32 4.65 -7.76 10.21
C VAL A 32 5.70 -8.27 11.18
N ARG A 33 6.99 -8.12 10.83
CA ARG A 33 8.12 -8.59 11.63
C ARG A 33 9.18 -7.50 11.72
N LEU A 34 9.73 -7.32 12.92
CA LEU A 34 10.97 -6.58 13.12
C LEU A 34 12.14 -7.57 12.97
N LEU A 35 13.07 -7.26 12.09
CA LEU A 35 14.30 -8.02 11.91
C LEU A 35 15.34 -7.47 12.88
N ASP A 36 15.72 -8.26 13.87
CA ASP A 36 16.60 -7.82 14.96
C ASP A 36 18.03 -7.47 14.46
N ASP A 37 18.49 -8.13 13.38
CA ASP A 37 19.84 -7.94 12.79
C ASP A 37 20.01 -6.61 12.05
N SER A 38 18.94 -6.14 11.40
CA SER A 38 18.95 -4.97 10.50
C SER A 38 17.99 -3.87 10.95
N LEU A 39 17.28 -4.11 12.04
CA LEU A 39 16.35 -3.20 12.71
C LEU A 39 15.25 -2.70 11.76
N SER A 40 14.94 -3.54 10.76
CA SER A 40 14.06 -3.24 9.64
C SER A 40 12.69 -3.87 9.82
N LEU A 41 11.66 -3.20 9.31
CA LEU A 41 10.27 -3.67 9.33
C LEU A 41 9.96 -4.44 8.04
N GLN A 42 9.55 -5.70 8.18
CA GLN A 42 9.18 -6.57 7.08
C GLN A 42 7.69 -6.87 7.10
N TYR A 43 7.03 -6.67 5.96
CA TYR A 43 5.65 -7.04 5.70
C TYR A 43 5.59 -8.25 4.78
N GLU A 44 4.85 -9.29 5.18
CA GLU A 44 4.66 -10.50 4.39
C GLU A 44 3.25 -11.09 4.60
N PRO A 45 2.32 -10.91 3.64
CA PRO A 45 2.39 -10.02 2.47
C PRO A 45 2.17 -8.54 2.84
N VAL A 46 2.67 -7.63 2.00
CA VAL A 46 2.34 -6.19 2.06
C VAL A 46 0.96 -5.93 1.44
N LYS A 47 0.22 -4.97 1.98
CA LYS A 47 -1.10 -4.56 1.51
C LYS A 47 -1.19 -3.03 1.40
N VAL A 48 -2.12 -2.56 0.57
CA VAL A 48 -2.40 -1.11 0.39
C VAL A 48 -2.71 -0.42 1.72
N GLU A 49 -3.39 -1.12 2.64
CA GLU A 49 -3.73 -0.66 3.99
C GLU A 49 -2.52 -0.42 4.90
N ASP A 50 -1.35 -0.95 4.55
CA ASP A 50 -0.10 -0.72 5.28
C ASP A 50 0.52 0.66 4.92
N SER A 51 -0.09 1.44 4.02
CA SER A 51 0.34 2.81 3.72
C SER A 51 0.09 3.74 4.91
N GLY A 52 1.07 4.58 5.26
CA GLY A 52 0.97 5.45 6.42
C GLY A 52 2.26 6.17 6.74
N GLU A 53 2.25 6.94 7.82
CA GLU A 53 3.45 7.56 8.39
C GLU A 53 3.99 6.70 9.53
N TYR A 54 5.26 6.37 9.43
CA TYR A 54 5.97 5.52 10.36
C TYR A 54 7.02 6.35 11.07
N VAL A 55 7.14 6.17 12.39
CA VAL A 55 8.13 6.85 13.18
C VAL A 55 8.96 5.83 13.94
N CYS A 56 10.27 5.97 13.84
CA CYS A 56 11.19 5.26 14.70
C CYS A 56 11.30 5.97 16.06
N GLN A 57 11.08 5.24 17.15
CA GLN A 57 11.30 5.73 18.50
C GLN A 57 12.41 4.91 19.17
N VAL A 58 13.46 5.62 19.61
CA VAL A 58 14.59 5.03 20.34
C VAL A 58 14.59 5.62 21.75
N ASN A 59 14.57 4.76 22.77
CA ASN A 59 14.62 5.17 24.19
C ASN A 59 13.55 6.21 24.58
N GLY A 60 12.33 6.07 24.07
CA GLY A 60 11.22 6.98 24.36
C GLY A 60 11.28 8.33 23.65
N ARG A 61 12.28 8.56 22.78
CA ARG A 61 12.43 9.79 22.00
C ARG A 61 12.10 9.53 20.54
N VAL A 62 11.21 10.35 20.00
CA VAL A 62 10.97 10.42 18.56
C VAL A 62 12.14 11.17 17.95
N ASP A 63 12.83 10.54 17.02
CA ASP A 63 13.83 11.26 16.23
C ASP A 63 13.10 12.20 15.27
N ALA A 64 13.45 13.49 15.27
CA ALA A 64 12.84 14.51 14.42
C ALA A 64 13.09 14.24 12.92
N GLY A 65 14.12 13.45 12.58
CA GLY A 65 14.37 12.95 11.22
C GLY A 65 13.73 11.59 10.91
N GLY A 66 13.05 10.97 11.87
CA GLY A 66 12.61 9.57 11.80
C GLY A 66 11.22 9.34 11.20
N LEU A 67 10.57 10.37 10.63
CA LEU A 67 9.26 10.24 10.00
C LEU A 67 9.42 9.73 8.57
N ILE A 68 8.87 8.54 8.32
CA ILE A 68 8.93 7.84 7.04
C ILE A 68 7.51 7.71 6.50
N ARG A 69 7.26 8.28 5.32
CA ARG A 69 5.98 8.10 4.62
C ARG A 69 6.05 6.88 3.70
N LEU A 70 5.27 5.85 4.01
CA LEU A 70 5.11 4.66 3.19
C LEU A 70 3.85 4.76 2.32
N VAL A 71 4.00 4.60 1.01
CA VAL A 71 2.88 4.49 0.06
C VAL A 71 2.99 3.15 -0.64
N VAL A 72 2.10 2.22 -0.29
CA VAL A 72 1.99 0.93 -0.96
C VAL A 72 1.08 1.09 -2.16
N GLN A 73 1.60 0.77 -3.34
CA GLN A 73 0.85 0.76 -4.58
C GLN A 73 0.52 -0.68 -4.98
N ASP A 74 -0.69 -0.89 -5.45
CA ASP A 74 -1.12 -2.15 -6.06
C ASP A 74 -1.82 -1.86 -7.38
N VAL A 75 -2.11 -2.91 -8.16
CA VAL A 75 -2.86 -2.77 -9.40
C VAL A 75 -4.23 -2.12 -9.12
N PRO A 76 -4.69 -1.17 -9.95
CA PRO A 76 -6.04 -0.64 -9.83
C PRO A 76 -7.05 -1.78 -9.90
N SER A 77 -8.16 -1.64 -9.19
CA SER A 77 -9.24 -2.63 -9.26
C SER A 77 -9.73 -2.79 -10.70
N SER A 78 -10.03 -4.03 -11.10
CA SER A 78 -10.57 -4.29 -12.43
C SER A 78 -11.81 -3.44 -12.71
N PRO A 79 -11.98 -2.93 -13.95
CA PRO A 79 -13.19 -2.21 -14.31
C PRO A 79 -14.42 -3.13 -14.22
N ALA A 80 -15.59 -2.51 -14.15
CA ALA A 80 -16.83 -3.25 -14.31
C ALA A 80 -16.89 -3.92 -15.69
N ARG A 81 -17.69 -4.99 -15.79
CA ARG A 81 -17.97 -5.64 -17.07
C ARG A 81 -18.44 -4.59 -18.10
N PRO A 82 -17.83 -4.53 -19.29
CA PRO A 82 -18.29 -3.63 -20.35
C PRO A 82 -19.72 -3.94 -20.75
N LEU A 83 -20.52 -2.89 -20.88
CA LEU A 83 -21.90 -2.95 -21.36
C LEU A 83 -21.95 -2.44 -22.80
N ILE A 84 -22.67 -3.15 -23.66
CA ILE A 84 -22.98 -2.68 -25.01
C ILE A 84 -24.16 -1.72 -24.89
N THR A 85 -23.94 -0.46 -25.25
CA THR A 85 -24.99 0.57 -25.21
C THR A 85 -25.65 0.76 -26.56
N ASN A 86 -24.95 0.47 -27.65
CA ASN A 86 -25.45 0.49 -29.02
C ASN A 86 -24.52 -0.34 -29.93
N PHE A 87 -25.01 -0.78 -31.09
CA PHE A 87 -24.20 -1.46 -32.09
C PHE A 87 -24.74 -1.24 -33.51
N THR A 88 -23.85 -1.33 -34.49
CA THR A 88 -24.16 -1.40 -35.91
C THR A 88 -23.60 -2.71 -36.49
N SER A 89 -23.71 -2.93 -37.80
CA SER A 89 -23.08 -4.07 -38.46
C SER A 89 -21.54 -4.06 -38.41
N ARG A 90 -20.91 -2.91 -38.11
CA ARG A 90 -19.43 -2.75 -38.10
C ARG A 90 -18.87 -2.06 -36.86
N SER A 91 -19.69 -1.69 -35.89
CA SER A 91 -19.23 -0.98 -34.69
C SER A 91 -20.05 -1.34 -33.46
N VAL A 92 -19.43 -1.22 -32.29
CA VAL A 92 -20.05 -1.43 -30.99
C VAL A 92 -19.69 -0.25 -30.10
N PHE A 93 -20.67 0.29 -29.38
CA PHE A 93 -20.49 1.30 -28.35
C PHE A 93 -20.45 0.61 -27.00
N LEU A 94 -19.35 0.81 -26.27
CA LEU A 94 -19.11 0.21 -24.97
C LEU A 94 -19.10 1.28 -23.88
N SER A 95 -19.66 0.93 -22.73
CA SER A 95 -19.58 1.72 -21.51
C SER A 95 -19.21 0.84 -20.33
N TRP A 96 -18.32 1.30 -19.45
CA TRP A 96 -17.96 0.64 -18.21
C TRP A 96 -17.64 1.65 -17.13
N ARG A 97 -17.74 1.22 -15.87
CA ARG A 97 -17.31 2.00 -14.72
C ARG A 97 -15.88 1.59 -14.32
N PRO A 98 -15.04 2.53 -13.84
CA PRO A 98 -13.78 2.18 -13.19
C PRO A 98 -13.99 1.20 -12.03
N GLY A 99 -12.94 0.47 -11.66
CA GLY A 99 -12.97 -0.40 -10.49
C GLY A 99 -13.15 0.39 -9.19
N SER A 100 -13.54 -0.29 -8.11
CA SER A 100 -13.92 0.34 -6.84
C SER A 100 -12.79 1.07 -6.12
N LYS A 101 -11.52 0.66 -6.31
CA LYS A 101 -10.37 1.25 -5.62
C LYS A 101 -9.18 1.44 -6.57
N PRO A 102 -8.56 2.64 -6.61
CA PRO A 102 -7.36 2.88 -7.39
C PRO A 102 -6.09 2.29 -6.74
N ASN A 103 -6.12 1.88 -5.46
CA ASN A 103 -5.00 1.23 -4.78
C ASN A 103 -3.67 2.03 -4.85
N ASN A 104 -3.75 3.35 -4.63
CA ASN A 104 -2.62 4.29 -4.78
C ASN A 104 -1.95 4.27 -6.17
N SER A 105 -2.64 3.72 -7.18
CA SER A 105 -2.17 3.60 -8.55
C SER A 105 -3.23 4.20 -9.50
N PRO A 106 -2.93 5.32 -10.18
CA PRO A 106 -3.89 5.90 -11.11
C PRO A 106 -4.06 5.01 -12.36
N ILE A 107 -5.28 4.93 -12.87
CA ILE A 107 -5.57 4.24 -14.14
C ILE A 107 -4.99 5.05 -15.29
N LYS A 108 -4.05 4.46 -16.04
CA LYS A 108 -3.37 5.14 -17.17
C LYS A 108 -4.09 4.93 -18.50
N HIS A 109 -4.61 3.74 -18.75
CA HIS A 109 -5.34 3.39 -19.98
C HIS A 109 -6.19 2.13 -19.76
N TYR A 110 -7.10 1.86 -20.71
CA TYR A 110 -7.84 0.60 -20.82
C TYR A 110 -7.45 -0.12 -22.11
N VAL A 111 -7.35 -1.44 -22.05
CA VAL A 111 -7.12 -2.29 -23.23
C VAL A 111 -8.38 -3.09 -23.50
N ILE A 112 -8.91 -3.00 -24.71
CA ILE A 112 -10.07 -3.80 -25.16
C ILE A 112 -9.52 -5.00 -25.92
N HIS A 113 -9.79 -6.20 -25.42
CA HIS A 113 -9.50 -7.44 -26.12
C HIS A 113 -10.76 -7.94 -26.83
N VAL A 114 -10.65 -8.16 -28.14
CA VAL A 114 -11.70 -8.73 -28.99
C VAL A 114 -11.16 -10.05 -29.53
N LYS A 115 -11.97 -11.11 -29.47
CA LYS A 115 -11.61 -12.46 -29.92
C LYS A 115 -12.50 -12.90 -31.06
#